data_AF-A0A971QFN4-F1
#
_entry.id   AF-A0A971QFN4-F1
#
_cell.length_a   1.000
_cell.length_b   1.000
_cell.length_c   1.000
_cell.angle_alpha   90.00
_cell.angle_beta   90.00
_cell.angle_gamma   90.00
#
_symmetry.space_group_name_H-M   'P 1'
#
loop_
_entity.id
_entity.type
_entity.pdbx_description
1 polymer ?
#
loop_
_entity_poly.entity_id
_entity_poly.type
_entity_poly.pdbx_seq_one_letter_code
_entity_poly.pdbx_strand_id
1 'polypeptide(L)'
;MTELGPESDSPKFASLAAHQLKGPVATAAMLLKTLLGEFADPLNHAQRELVCKAIAPCDQALESVQRMLAIAQASESDIMREATANLAGLARRAGLQYEEEARRESIEFVLDVQAEPGWVRGTEAALAEVLEALLSNAVCKVFD
;
A
#
# COMPACT_ATOMS: atom_id res chain seq x y z
N MET A 1 -22.48 28.45 -23.93
CA MET A 1 -22.42 26.98 -24.13
C MET A 1 -20.94 26.64 -24.07
N THR A 2 -20.46 26.30 -22.89
CA THR A 2 -19.05 25.99 -22.65
C THR A 2 -19.01 24.49 -22.37
N GLU A 3 -18.36 23.74 -23.24
CA GLU A 3 -18.14 22.31 -23.07
C GLU A 3 -17.29 22.08 -21.81
N LEU A 4 -17.84 21.34 -20.85
CA LEU A 4 -17.09 20.81 -19.71
C LEU A 4 -16.42 19.52 -20.17
N GLY A 5 -15.14 19.61 -20.50
CA GLY A 5 -14.28 18.46 -20.77
C GLY A 5 -14.01 17.60 -19.52
N PRO A 6 -13.68 16.31 -19.69
CA PRO A 6 -13.59 15.32 -18.61
C PRO A 6 -12.25 15.39 -17.86
N GLU A 7 -11.93 16.52 -17.23
CA GLU A 7 -10.63 16.70 -16.54
C GLU A 7 -10.68 16.53 -15.01
N SER A 8 -11.86 16.37 -14.39
CA SER A 8 -11.95 16.28 -12.92
C SER A 8 -11.62 14.91 -12.31
N ASP A 9 -11.47 13.89 -13.14
CA ASP A 9 -11.44 12.48 -12.71
C ASP A 9 -10.08 11.81 -12.88
N SER A 10 -9.23 12.32 -13.78
CA SER A 10 -7.95 11.71 -14.17
C SER A 10 -7.04 11.26 -13.00
N PRO A 11 -6.77 12.06 -11.96
CA PRO A 11 -5.87 11.65 -10.88
C PRO A 11 -6.48 10.60 -9.94
N LYS A 12 -7.80 10.64 -9.67
CA LYS A 12 -8.48 9.63 -8.83
C LYS A 12 -8.57 8.29 -9.55
N PHE A 13 -8.85 8.30 -10.85
CA PHE A 13 -8.82 7.11 -11.69
C PHE A 13 -7.39 6.54 -11.81
N ALA A 14 -6.37 7.39 -11.96
CA ALA A 14 -4.97 6.95 -11.96
C ALA A 14 -4.57 6.32 -10.62
N SER A 15 -4.98 6.90 -9.49
CA SER A 15 -4.73 6.36 -8.15
C SER A 15 -5.40 4.98 -7.96
N LEU A 16 -6.68 4.86 -8.32
CA LEU A 16 -7.42 3.60 -8.22
C LEU A 16 -6.84 2.51 -9.13
N ALA A 17 -6.52 2.85 -10.38
CA ALA A 17 -5.89 1.92 -11.32
C ALA A 17 -4.51 1.47 -10.82
N ALA A 18 -3.72 2.39 -10.27
CA ALA A 18 -2.42 2.09 -9.70
C ALA A 18 -2.54 1.18 -8.47
N HIS A 19 -3.48 1.44 -7.56
CA HIS A 19 -3.75 0.58 -6.40
C HIS A 19 -4.16 -0.84 -6.81
N GLN A 20 -5.06 -0.98 -7.80
CA GLN A 20 -5.52 -2.27 -8.30
C GLN A 20 -4.42 -3.06 -9.04
N LEU A 21 -3.47 -2.39 -9.68
CA LEU A 21 -2.35 -3.04 -10.39
C LEU A 21 -1.19 -3.41 -9.46
N LYS A 22 -0.98 -2.70 -8.35
CA LYS A 22 0.13 -2.93 -7.41
C LYS A 22 0.13 -4.37 -6.85
N GLY A 23 -1.03 -4.83 -6.39
CA GLY A 23 -1.23 -6.16 -5.80
C GLY A 23 -0.86 -7.31 -6.74
N PRO A 24 -1.51 -7.47 -7.90
CA PRO A 24 -1.25 -8.60 -8.81
C PRO A 24 0.19 -8.60 -9.35
N VAL A 25 0.78 -7.43 -9.59
CA VAL A 25 2.17 -7.33 -10.07
C VAL A 25 3.18 -7.68 -8.97
N ALA A 26 2.95 -7.25 -7.74
CA ALA A 26 3.79 -7.63 -6.60
C ALA A 26 3.72 -9.15 -6.34
N THR A 27 2.53 -9.74 -6.41
CA THR A 27 2.34 -11.19 -6.29
C THR A 27 3.06 -11.96 -7.39
N ALA A 28 2.96 -11.51 -8.64
CA ALA A 28 3.68 -12.12 -9.76
C ALA A 28 5.20 -12.06 -9.56
N ALA A 29 5.73 -10.89 -9.18
CA ALA A 29 7.16 -10.72 -8.89
C ALA A 29 7.63 -11.63 -7.74
N MET A 30 6.82 -11.77 -6.68
CA MET A 30 7.13 -12.63 -5.54
C MET A 30 7.17 -14.11 -5.95
N LEU A 31 6.14 -14.60 -6.65
CA LEU A 31 6.10 -16.00 -7.12
C LEU A 31 7.30 -16.34 -8.00
N LEU A 32 7.71 -15.42 -8.87
CA LEU A 32 8.90 -15.57 -9.72
C LEU A 32 10.20 -15.58 -8.89
N LYS A 33 10.32 -14.73 -7.87
CA LYS A 33 11.47 -14.72 -6.95
C LYS A 33 11.55 -16.00 -6.11
N THR A 34 10.42 -16.53 -5.66
CA THR A 34 10.33 -17.81 -4.95
C THR A 34 10.80 -18.99 -5.80
N LEU A 35 10.45 -19.01 -7.10
CA LEU A 35 10.95 -20.00 -8.06
C LEU A 35 12.48 -19.89 -8.25
N LEU A 36 13.05 -18.68 -8.26
CA LEU A 36 14.51 -18.47 -8.34
C LEU A 36 15.27 -18.82 -7.07
N GLY A 37 14.60 -18.75 -5.91
CA GLY A 37 15.13 -19.07 -4.59
C GLY A 37 15.24 -20.57 -4.31
N GLU A 38 14.89 -21.43 -5.26
CA GLU A 38 15.01 -22.90 -5.18
C GLU A 38 14.22 -23.52 -4.00
N PHE A 39 13.11 -22.87 -3.58
CA PHE A 39 12.12 -23.43 -2.64
C PHE A 39 11.23 -24.52 -3.27
N ALA A 40 11.40 -24.76 -4.57
CA ALA A 40 10.91 -25.90 -5.35
C ALA A 40 12.12 -26.59 -6.02
N ASP A 41 11.94 -27.71 -6.72
CA ASP A 41 13.03 -28.41 -7.42
C ASP A 41 13.95 -27.44 -8.22
N PRO A 42 15.27 -27.68 -8.29
CA PRO A 42 16.21 -26.74 -8.90
C PRO A 42 15.82 -26.40 -10.34
N LEU A 43 15.65 -25.10 -10.62
CA LEU A 43 15.40 -24.63 -11.97
C LEU A 43 16.61 -24.91 -12.87
N ASN A 44 16.38 -25.40 -14.08
CA ASN A 44 17.43 -25.44 -15.09
C ASN A 44 17.76 -24.02 -15.59
N HIS A 45 18.90 -23.86 -16.26
CA HIS A 45 19.38 -22.56 -16.73
C HIS A 45 18.35 -21.82 -17.62
N ALA A 46 17.63 -22.53 -18.49
CA ALA A 46 16.64 -21.93 -19.37
C ALA A 46 15.41 -21.42 -18.59
N GLN A 47 14.97 -22.17 -17.58
CA GLN A 47 13.88 -21.75 -16.69
C GLN A 47 14.29 -20.53 -15.84
N ARG A 48 15.50 -20.52 -15.29
CA ARG A 48 16.07 -19.39 -14.55
C ARG A 48 16.07 -18.12 -15.41
N GLU A 49 16.49 -18.19 -16.68
CA GLU A 49 16.43 -17.05 -17.58
C GLU A 49 15.01 -16.53 -17.86
N LEU A 50 14.05 -17.44 -18.09
CA LEU A 50 12.66 -17.07 -18.35
C LEU A 50 12.03 -16.35 -17.16
N VAL A 51 12.32 -16.83 -15.95
CA VAL A 51 11.83 -16.23 -14.70
C VAL A 51 12.47 -14.85 -14.49
N CYS A 52 13.77 -14.69 -14.70
CA CYS A 52 14.43 -13.37 -14.66
C CYS A 52 13.81 -12.38 -15.68
N LYS A 53 13.53 -12.84 -16.91
CA LYS A 53 12.89 -12.03 -17.95
C LYS A 53 11.45 -11.64 -17.62
N ALA A 54 10.75 -12.44 -16.81
CA ALA A 54 9.39 -12.15 -16.36
C ALA A 54 9.34 -11.18 -15.16
N ILE A 55 10.40 -11.14 -14.33
CA ILE A 55 10.49 -10.23 -13.19
C ILE A 55 10.67 -8.77 -13.66
N ALA A 56 11.50 -8.52 -14.67
CA ALA A 56 11.80 -7.16 -15.12
C ALA A 56 10.56 -6.35 -15.54
N PRO A 57 9.60 -6.89 -16.33
CA PRO A 57 8.33 -6.22 -16.60
C PRO A 57 7.47 -5.96 -15.36
N CYS A 58 7.51 -6.84 -14.36
CA CYS A 58 6.76 -6.67 -13.12
C CYS A 58 7.33 -5.51 -12.29
N ASP A 59 8.66 -5.44 -12.15
CA ASP A 59 9.31 -4.35 -11.44
C ASP A 59 9.06 -3.00 -12.15
N GLN A 60 9.10 -2.97 -13.49
CA GLN A 60 8.79 -1.78 -14.28
C GLN A 60 7.33 -1.33 -14.14
N ALA A 61 6.39 -2.28 -14.07
CA ALA A 61 4.98 -2.00 -13.83
C ALA A 61 4.76 -1.43 -12.42
N LEU A 62 5.43 -1.97 -11.39
CA LEU A 62 5.39 -1.44 -10.03
C LEU A 62 5.92 0.00 -9.95
N GLU A 63 7.04 0.29 -10.60
CA GLU A 63 7.61 1.65 -10.64
C GLU A 63 6.65 2.64 -11.35
N SER A 64 5.99 2.19 -12.41
CA SER A 64 5.02 3.02 -13.15
C SER A 64 3.77 3.31 -12.31
N VAL A 65 3.28 2.30 -11.59
CA VAL A 65 2.21 2.42 -10.59
C VAL A 65 2.56 3.41 -9.49
N GLN A 66 3.79 3.34 -8.94
CA GLN A 66 4.26 4.27 -7.92
C GLN A 66 4.32 5.72 -8.42
N ARG A 67 4.78 5.94 -9.66
CA ARG A 67 4.79 7.27 -10.28
C ARG A 67 3.38 7.84 -10.49
N MET A 68 2.43 7.01 -10.92
CA MET A 68 1.04 7.43 -11.06
C MET A 68 0.42 7.82 -9.72
N LEU A 69 0.69 7.06 -8.66
CA LEU A 69 0.26 7.41 -7.30
C LEU A 69 0.86 8.72 -6.82
N ALA A 70 2.15 8.94 -7.02
CA ALA A 70 2.82 10.18 -6.63
C ALA A 70 2.22 11.42 -7.34
N ILE A 71 1.91 11.31 -8.63
CA ILE A 71 1.26 12.37 -9.41
C ILE A 71 -0.16 12.63 -8.89
N ALA A 72 -0.93 11.56 -8.64
CA ALA A 72 -2.29 11.70 -8.11
C ALA A 72 -2.30 12.38 -6.72
N GLN A 73 -1.38 12.00 -5.85
CA GLN A 73 -1.21 12.58 -4.52
C GLN A 73 -0.75 14.05 -4.57
N ALA A 74 0.14 14.40 -5.52
CA ALA A 74 0.56 15.78 -5.71
C ALA A 74 -0.60 16.70 -6.13
N SER A 75 -1.49 16.21 -7.00
CA SER A 75 -2.70 16.92 -7.43
C SER A 75 -3.76 17.04 -6.32
N GLU A 76 -3.73 16.15 -5.34
CA GLU A 76 -4.64 16.17 -4.17
C GLU A 76 -4.12 17.08 -3.03
N SER A 77 -2.93 17.67 -3.18
CA SER A 77 -2.27 18.47 -2.14
C SER A 77 -3.00 19.77 -1.77
N ASP A 78 -3.83 20.32 -2.65
CA ASP A 78 -4.69 21.47 -2.32
C ASP A 78 -5.93 21.05 -1.49
N ILE A 79 -6.47 19.85 -1.70
CA ILE A 79 -7.59 19.28 -0.91
C ILE A 79 -7.09 18.84 0.49
N MET A 80 -5.87 18.31 0.56
CA MET A 80 -5.20 17.91 1.80
C MET A 80 -4.90 19.09 2.75
N ARG A 81 -4.71 20.31 2.24
CA ARG A 81 -4.39 21.48 3.08
C ARG A 81 -5.56 21.94 3.96
N GLU A 82 -6.79 21.69 3.53
CA GLU A 82 -8.00 22.12 4.24
C GLU A 82 -8.72 20.98 4.99
N ALA A 83 -8.41 19.72 4.65
CA ALA A 83 -8.99 18.57 5.34
C ALA A 83 -8.39 18.38 6.75
N THR A 84 -9.25 18.04 7.71
CA THR A 84 -8.85 17.62 9.06
C THR A 84 -9.44 16.26 9.40
N ALA A 85 -8.68 15.41 10.07
CA ALA A 85 -9.10 14.08 10.49
C ALA A 85 -8.80 13.84 11.98
N ASN A 86 -9.62 13.00 12.62
CA ASN A 86 -9.41 12.58 14.00
C ASN A 86 -8.48 11.36 14.04
N LEU A 87 -7.19 11.62 14.22
CA LEU A 87 -6.15 10.58 14.27
C LEU A 87 -6.34 9.62 15.45
N ALA A 88 -6.80 10.12 16.60
CA ALA A 88 -7.09 9.27 17.77
C ALA A 88 -8.21 8.26 17.47
N GLY A 89 -9.24 8.69 16.73
CA GLY A 89 -10.32 7.80 16.27
C GLY A 89 -9.83 6.75 15.26
N LEU A 90 -8.98 7.17 14.32
CA LEU A 90 -8.35 6.29 13.34
C LEU A 90 -7.46 5.23 13.99
N ALA A 91 -6.58 5.63 14.91
CA ALA A 91 -5.69 4.74 15.64
C ALA A 91 -6.46 3.70 16.46
N ARG A 92 -7.58 4.08 17.09
CA ARG A 92 -8.46 3.13 17.79
C ARG A 92 -9.04 2.07 16.87
N ARG A 93 -9.56 2.46 15.70
CA ARG A 93 -10.11 1.48 14.73
C ARG A 93 -9.03 0.55 14.18
N ALA A 94 -7.87 1.10 13.83
CA ALA A 94 -6.74 0.30 13.38
C ALA A 94 -6.26 -0.66 14.48
N GLY A 95 -6.21 -0.20 15.74
CA GLY A 95 -5.86 -1.05 16.87
C GLY A 95 -6.80 -2.24 17.03
N LEU A 96 -8.11 -2.02 16.99
CA LEU A 96 -9.10 -3.11 17.05
C LEU A 96 -8.91 -4.13 15.91
N GLN A 97 -8.54 -3.68 14.72
CA GLN A 97 -8.32 -4.56 13.56
C GLN A 97 -7.04 -5.39 13.70
N TYR A 98 -5.96 -4.79 14.20
CA TYR A 98 -4.64 -5.42 14.26
C TYR A 98 -4.37 -6.17 15.58
N GLU A 99 -5.18 -5.98 16.62
CA GLU A 99 -5.03 -6.70 17.89
C GLU A 99 -5.18 -8.22 17.71
N GLU A 100 -6.15 -8.67 16.91
CA GLU A 100 -6.35 -10.09 16.64
C GLU A 100 -5.19 -10.68 15.83
N GLU A 101 -4.70 -9.95 14.83
CA GLU A 101 -3.58 -10.39 13.99
C GLU A 101 -2.27 -10.45 14.79
N ALA A 102 -1.97 -9.42 15.60
CA ALA A 102 -0.81 -9.40 16.48
C ALA A 102 -0.86 -10.55 17.50
N ARG A 103 -2.05 -10.86 18.05
CA ARG A 103 -2.24 -11.99 18.97
C ARG A 103 -1.95 -13.33 18.31
N ARG A 104 -2.37 -13.53 17.05
CA ARG A 104 -2.06 -14.75 16.28
C ARG A 104 -0.55 -14.93 16.10
N GLU A 105 0.17 -13.83 15.87
CA GLU A 105 1.63 -13.84 15.71
C GLU A 105 2.39 -13.76 17.04
N SER A 106 1.71 -13.86 18.18
CA SER A 106 2.30 -13.76 19.53
C SER A 106 3.07 -12.46 19.79
N ILE A 107 2.64 -11.37 19.16
CA ILE A 107 3.19 -10.02 19.32
C ILE A 107 2.36 -9.27 20.37
N GLU A 108 3.03 -8.65 21.33
CA GLU A 108 2.37 -7.75 22.28
C GLU A 108 1.94 -6.46 21.57
N PHE A 109 0.63 -6.25 21.48
CA PHE A 109 0.05 -5.05 20.88
C PHE A 109 -0.45 -4.09 21.98
N VAL A 110 0.13 -2.90 22.05
CA VAL A 110 -0.27 -1.85 23.00
C VAL A 110 -0.76 -0.65 22.23
N LEU A 111 -2.01 -0.24 22.49
CA LEU A 111 -2.57 1.01 21.98
C LEU A 111 -2.64 2.04 23.11
N ASP A 112 -1.75 3.03 23.09
CA ASP A 112 -1.80 4.18 24.00
C ASP A 112 -2.30 5.42 23.24
N VAL A 113 -3.57 5.73 23.43
CA VAL A 113 -4.24 6.87 22.77
C VAL A 113 -5.16 7.57 23.76
N GLN A 114 -5.06 8.91 23.81
CA GLN A 114 -5.93 9.75 24.64
C GLN A 114 -7.41 9.59 24.26
N ALA A 115 -8.31 9.75 25.24
CA ALA A 115 -9.75 9.65 25.00
C ALA A 115 -10.28 10.73 24.05
N GLU A 116 -9.70 11.93 24.13
CA GLU A 116 -10.11 13.09 23.35
C GLU A 116 -9.76 12.94 21.85
N PRO A 117 -10.57 13.54 20.94
CA PRO A 117 -10.22 13.60 19.52
C PRO A 117 -8.91 14.34 19.27
N GLY A 118 -7.97 13.68 18.59
CA GLY A 118 -6.73 14.28 18.13
C GLY A 118 -6.86 14.75 16.68
N TRP A 119 -7.15 16.02 16.46
CA TRP A 119 -7.34 16.58 15.12
C TRP A 119 -6.00 16.90 14.44
N VAL A 120 -5.80 16.34 13.25
CA VAL A 120 -4.61 16.58 12.41
C VAL A 120 -5.02 17.04 11.02
N ARG A 121 -4.12 17.72 10.31
CA ARG A 121 -4.34 18.06 8.90
C ARG A 121 -4.09 16.85 8.02
N GLY A 122 -4.98 16.62 7.07
CA GLY A 122 -4.95 15.50 6.15
C GLY A 122 -6.32 14.82 6.02
N THR A 123 -6.46 13.97 5.00
CA THR A 123 -7.67 13.18 4.82
C THR A 123 -7.62 11.91 5.67
N GLU A 124 -8.80 11.46 6.09
CA GLU A 124 -8.96 10.22 6.84
C GLU A 124 -8.43 9.00 6.07
N ALA A 125 -8.65 8.94 4.76
CA ALA A 125 -8.21 7.84 3.91
C ALA A 125 -6.69 7.70 3.84
N ALA A 126 -5.96 8.80 3.64
CA ALA A 126 -4.49 8.72 3.58
C ALA A 126 -3.87 8.37 4.93
N LEU A 127 -4.42 8.89 6.03
CA LEU A 127 -3.94 8.54 7.37
C LEU A 127 -4.25 7.08 7.72
N ALA A 128 -5.40 6.55 7.28
CA ALA A 128 -5.72 5.14 7.41
C ALA A 128 -4.73 4.27 6.63
N GLU A 129 -4.41 4.61 5.38
CA GLU A 129 -3.45 3.89 4.55
C GLU A 129 -2.04 3.89 5.18
N VAL A 130 -1.62 5.02 5.75
CA VAL A 130 -0.34 5.11 6.47
C VAL A 130 -0.34 4.20 7.71
N LEU A 131 -1.41 4.23 8.51
CA LEU A 131 -1.51 3.35 9.69
C LEU A 131 -1.52 1.87 9.29
N GLU A 132 -2.26 1.51 8.25
CA GLU A 132 -2.30 0.15 7.71
C GLU A 132 -0.91 -0.31 7.25
N ALA A 133 -0.20 0.52 6.48
CA ALA A 133 1.14 0.20 6.01
C ALA A 133 2.14 0.03 7.17
N LEU A 134 2.09 0.89 8.18
CA LEU A 134 2.97 0.81 9.34
C LEU A 134 2.67 -0.44 10.19
N LEU A 135 1.40 -0.71 10.47
CA LEU A 135 0.97 -1.84 11.30
C LEU A 135 1.15 -3.18 10.60
N SER A 136 0.85 -3.27 9.30
CA SER A 136 1.12 -4.45 8.48
C SER A 136 2.60 -4.81 8.48
N ASN A 137 3.48 -3.82 8.32
CA ASN A 137 4.92 -4.04 8.43
C ASN A 137 5.33 -4.46 9.84
N ALA A 138 4.76 -3.84 10.86
CA ALA A 138 5.09 -4.13 12.25
C ALA A 138 4.68 -5.55 12.66
N VAL A 139 3.54 -6.06 12.19
CA VAL A 139 3.10 -7.44 12.49
C VAL A 139 3.85 -8.45 11.61
N CYS A 140 4.17 -8.11 10.36
CA CYS A 140 4.82 -9.02 9.41
C CYS A 140 6.35 -9.18 9.64
N LYS A 141 7.05 -8.16 10.14
CA LYS A 141 8.54 -8.15 10.25
C LYS A 141 9.13 -8.50 11.61
N VAL A 142 8.36 -9.00 12.58
CA VAL A 142 8.94 -9.43 13.87
C VAL A 142 9.74 -10.75 13.75
N PHE A 143 9.74 -11.39 12.59
CA PHE A 143 10.54 -12.58 12.29
C PHE A 143 11.62 -12.28 11.23
N ASP A 144 12.70 -11.61 11.65
CA ASP A 144 14.04 -11.68 11.04
C ASP A 144 15.10 -11.72 12.15
#